data_AF-A0A5B9M9D6-F1
#
_entry.id   AF-A0A5B9M9D6-F1
#
_cell.length_a   1.000
_cell.length_b   1.000
_cell.length_c   1.000
_cell.angle_alpha   90.00
_cell.angle_beta   90.00
_cell.angle_gamma   90.00
#
_symmetry.space_group_name_H-M   'P 1'
#
loop_
_entity.id
_entity.type
_entity.pdbx_description
1 polymer ?
#
loop_
_entity_poly.entity_id
_entity_poly.type
_entity_poly.pdbx_seq_one_letter_code
_entity_poly.pdbx_strand_id
1 'polypeptide(L)'
;MPIEVDSDIQVLGRDEFQAFAYQVMGIIFSAHNDFSRLIDETPFKNIIRRRCELAGVLPARREVEIRLSHKHFRKSYFMDLLLGHALMVEAKTVDCLTPAHEAQAINYLLLTGMRHGLLVNLRTPRVQKRFISTNLDSAARHRFAVDAKRWRAVNDASVRSREVVEDLLDDWGVFLNASLYREAAMYLLKGTQCGSVRVPIFDGDLQAGMHDVLLIDRETAMFISTLTDGITEMEEQLKRLLCHTSLRCIQWTNLNHHDVQMATLEY
;
A
#
# COMPACT_ATOMS: atom_id res chain seq x y z
N MET A 1 0.94 19.83 0.19
CA MET A 1 0.15 18.58 0.11
C MET A 1 0.97 17.50 0.79
N PRO A 2 0.39 16.59 1.59
CA PRO A 2 1.15 15.57 2.32
C PRO A 2 1.87 14.56 1.40
N ILE A 3 1.64 14.65 0.08
CA ILE A 3 2.27 13.82 -0.95
C ILE A 3 3.00 14.74 -1.93
N GLU A 4 4.27 14.45 -2.19
CA GLU A 4 5.10 15.12 -3.18
C GLU A 4 5.62 14.09 -4.18
N VAL A 5 5.53 14.40 -5.47
CA VAL A 5 6.12 13.57 -6.53
C VAL A 5 7.29 14.34 -7.10
N ASP A 6 8.44 13.69 -7.27
CA ASP A 6 9.65 14.34 -7.79
C ASP A 6 9.61 14.60 -9.31
N SER A 7 8.41 14.57 -9.92
CA SER A 7 8.12 14.75 -11.34
C SER A 7 6.77 15.44 -11.54
N ASP A 8 6.62 16.19 -12.64
CA ASP A 8 5.31 16.65 -13.09
C ASP A 8 4.46 15.46 -13.54
N ILE A 9 3.17 15.53 -13.21
CA ILE A 9 2.15 14.52 -13.53
C ILE A 9 1.04 15.17 -14.35
N GLN A 10 0.75 14.58 -15.51
CA GLN A 10 -0.38 14.91 -16.37
C GLN A 10 -1.42 13.78 -16.30
N VAL A 11 -2.64 14.11 -15.89
CA VAL A 11 -3.73 13.15 -15.83
C VAL A 11 -4.44 13.13 -17.18
N LEU A 12 -4.33 12.01 -17.90
CA LEU A 12 -4.99 11.83 -19.19
C LEU A 12 -6.42 11.32 -19.04
N GLY A 13 -7.27 11.68 -20.00
CA GLY A 13 -8.55 11.02 -20.22
C GLY A 13 -8.37 9.57 -20.69
N ARG A 14 -9.44 8.78 -20.65
CA ARG A 14 -9.39 7.35 -21.00
C ARG A 14 -8.86 7.08 -22.40
N ASP A 15 -9.34 7.84 -23.39
CA ASP A 15 -9.01 7.60 -24.80
C ASP A 15 -7.57 8.03 -25.12
N GLU A 16 -7.14 9.18 -24.58
CA GLU A 16 -5.75 9.65 -24.66
C GLU A 16 -4.78 8.66 -24.01
N PHE A 17 -5.14 8.16 -22.81
CA PHE A 17 -4.37 7.13 -22.13
C PHE A 17 -4.27 5.85 -22.98
N GLN A 18 -5.38 5.38 -23.56
CA GLN A 18 -5.35 4.16 -24.38
C GLN A 18 -4.47 4.30 -25.62
N ALA A 19 -4.55 5.44 -26.31
CA ALA A 19 -3.69 5.74 -27.46
C ALA A 19 -2.22 5.75 -27.05
N PHE A 20 -1.87 6.44 -25.95
CA PHE A 20 -0.51 6.53 -25.48
C PHE A 20 0.03 5.18 -24.96
N ALA A 21 -0.78 4.45 -24.20
CA ALA A 21 -0.47 3.11 -23.72
C ALA A 21 -0.25 2.13 -24.89
N TYR A 22 -1.01 2.24 -25.98
CA TYR A 22 -0.81 1.41 -27.17
C TYR A 22 0.56 1.64 -27.81
N GLN A 23 0.98 2.90 -27.98
CA GLN A 23 2.31 3.27 -28.47
C GLN A 23 3.41 2.67 -27.59
N VAL A 24 3.32 2.86 -26.27
CA VAL A 24 4.33 2.36 -25.32
C VAL A 24 4.34 0.84 -25.25
N MET A 25 3.18 0.17 -25.35
CA MET A 25 3.14 -1.29 -25.42
C MET A 25 3.91 -1.83 -26.63
N GLY A 26 3.88 -1.14 -27.78
CA GLY A 26 4.72 -1.49 -28.93
C GLY A 26 6.22 -1.52 -28.60
N ILE A 27 6.67 -0.53 -27.82
CA ILE A 27 8.05 -0.44 -27.34
C ILE A 27 8.37 -1.58 -26.36
N ILE A 28 7.46 -1.88 -25.43
CA ILE A 28 7.61 -2.97 -24.45
C ILE A 28 7.69 -4.32 -25.16
N PHE A 29 6.83 -4.58 -26.15
CA PHE A 29 6.89 -5.81 -26.94
C PHE A 29 8.19 -5.93 -27.72
N SER A 30 8.65 -4.83 -28.34
CA SER A 30 9.93 -4.82 -29.02
C SER A 30 11.08 -5.15 -28.06
N ALA A 31 11.08 -4.61 -26.84
CA ALA A 31 12.07 -4.94 -25.82
C ALA A 31 12.01 -6.42 -25.40
N HIS A 32 10.82 -6.97 -25.22
CA HIS A 32 10.63 -8.39 -24.87
C HIS A 32 11.03 -9.35 -25.98
N ASN A 33 10.84 -8.96 -27.25
CA ASN A 33 11.22 -9.77 -28.40
C ASN A 33 12.75 -9.80 -28.61
N ASP A 34 13.43 -8.69 -28.35
CA ASP A 34 14.87 -8.56 -28.60
C ASP A 34 15.73 -9.11 -27.46
N PHE A 35 15.20 -9.12 -26.24
CA PHE A 35 15.94 -9.54 -25.04
C PHE A 35 15.33 -10.79 -24.41
N SER A 36 16.18 -11.61 -23.79
CA SER A 36 15.72 -12.81 -23.08
C SER A 36 14.75 -12.45 -21.96
N ARG A 37 13.57 -13.10 -21.93
CA ARG A 37 12.62 -13.05 -20.80
C ARG A 37 13.21 -13.49 -19.45
N LEU A 38 14.44 -14.01 -19.46
CA LEU A 38 15.14 -14.44 -18.26
C LEU A 38 15.84 -13.30 -17.49
N ILE A 39 16.00 -12.13 -18.10
CA ILE A 39 16.62 -10.98 -17.42
C ILE A 39 15.69 -10.40 -16.36
N ASP A 40 16.30 -9.71 -15.39
CA ASP A 40 15.59 -9.13 -14.27
C ASP A 40 14.86 -7.82 -14.64
N GLU A 41 14.03 -7.38 -13.69
CA GLU A 41 13.17 -6.21 -13.81
C GLU A 41 13.96 -4.93 -14.14
N THR A 42 15.07 -4.69 -13.44
CA THR A 42 15.88 -3.47 -13.60
C THR A 42 16.45 -3.31 -15.01
N PRO A 43 17.09 -4.32 -15.62
CA PRO A 43 17.44 -4.29 -17.04
C PRO A 43 16.27 -3.95 -17.96
N PHE A 44 15.11 -4.58 -17.78
CA PHE A 44 13.93 -4.28 -18.61
C PHE A 44 13.46 -2.83 -18.46
N LYS A 45 13.39 -2.30 -17.23
CA LYS A 45 13.04 -0.89 -16.98
C LYS A 45 13.99 0.06 -17.72
N ASN A 46 15.29 -0.22 -17.69
CA ASN A 46 16.31 0.57 -18.39
C ASN A 46 16.14 0.53 -19.92
N ILE A 47 15.86 -0.66 -20.47
CA ILE A 47 15.65 -0.85 -21.91
C ILE A 47 14.38 -0.11 -22.37
N ILE A 48 13.27 -0.27 -21.64
CA ILE A 48 12.00 0.38 -21.95
C ILE A 48 12.16 1.89 -21.90
N ARG A 49 12.76 2.44 -20.83
CA ARG A 49 13.05 3.87 -20.69
C ARG A 49 13.84 4.40 -21.89
N ARG A 50 14.97 3.75 -22.22
CA ARG A 50 15.83 4.17 -23.34
C ARG A 50 15.09 4.12 -24.69
N ARG A 51 14.28 3.10 -24.94
CA ARG A 51 13.51 3.00 -26.20
C ARG A 51 12.38 4.02 -26.27
N CYS A 52 11.77 4.39 -25.14
CA CYS A 52 10.83 5.49 -25.07
C CYS A 52 11.50 6.82 -25.44
N GLU A 53 12.69 7.10 -24.88
CA GLU A 53 13.49 8.30 -25.22
C GLU A 53 13.78 8.36 -26.73
N LEU A 54 14.25 7.25 -27.32
CA LEU A 54 14.55 7.16 -28.75
C LEU A 54 13.31 7.31 -29.65
N ALA A 55 12.13 6.93 -29.14
CA ALA A 55 10.85 7.08 -29.83
C ALA A 55 10.19 8.46 -29.60
N GLY A 56 10.88 9.39 -28.94
CA GLY A 56 10.36 10.73 -28.65
C GLY A 56 9.37 10.81 -27.49
N VAL A 57 9.21 9.73 -26.71
CA VAL A 57 8.38 9.72 -25.50
C VAL A 57 9.20 10.28 -24.35
N LEU A 58 9.11 11.59 -24.16
CA LEU A 58 9.90 12.34 -23.18
C LEU A 58 8.99 13.10 -22.20
N PRO A 59 9.39 13.22 -20.92
CA PRO A 59 10.52 12.53 -20.30
C PRO A 59 10.16 11.05 -20.04
N ALA A 60 11.16 10.16 -20.14
CA ALA A 60 11.03 8.78 -19.70
C ALA A 60 11.83 8.61 -18.40
N ARG A 61 11.14 8.55 -17.27
CA ARG A 61 11.76 8.46 -15.95
C ARG A 61 11.59 7.07 -15.37
N ARG A 62 12.56 6.67 -14.54
CA ARG A 62 12.57 5.43 -13.77
C ARG A 62 12.69 5.77 -12.30
N GLU A 63 12.09 4.95 -11.43
CA GLU A 63 12.17 5.13 -9.96
C GLU A 63 11.74 6.55 -9.54
N VAL A 64 10.60 7.02 -10.06
CA VAL A 64 10.03 8.32 -9.69
C VAL A 64 9.64 8.28 -8.21
N GLU A 65 10.21 9.19 -7.43
CA GLU A 65 10.02 9.24 -5.98
C GLU A 65 8.68 9.88 -5.66
N ILE A 66 7.89 9.19 -4.84
CA ILE A 66 6.66 9.69 -4.24
C ILE A 66 6.88 9.76 -2.73
N ARG A 67 7.03 10.97 -2.20
CA ARG A 67 7.24 11.21 -0.77
C ARG A 67 5.93 11.51 -0.08
N LEU A 68 5.60 10.70 0.90
CA LEU A 68 4.51 10.94 1.83
C LEU A 68 5.05 11.50 3.13
N SER A 69 4.31 12.44 3.71
CA SER A 69 4.60 13.02 5.00
C SER A 69 3.32 13.20 5.82
N HIS A 70 3.47 13.07 7.14
CA HIS A 70 2.46 13.45 8.13
C HIS A 70 3.21 13.80 9.42
N LYS A 71 3.07 15.05 9.89
CA LYS A 71 3.86 15.59 11.01
C LYS A 71 5.36 15.33 10.78
N HIS A 72 6.00 14.53 11.63
CA HIS A 72 7.41 14.15 11.53
C HIS A 72 7.66 12.82 10.80
N PHE A 73 6.61 12.06 10.48
CA PHE A 73 6.73 10.82 9.71
C PHE A 73 6.94 11.13 8.23
N ARG A 74 7.84 10.38 7.59
CA ARG A 74 8.09 10.44 6.15
C ARG A 74 8.28 9.04 5.59
N LYS A 75 7.72 8.77 4.41
CA LYS A 75 7.91 7.52 3.66
C LYS A 75 8.02 7.79 2.17
N SER A 76 9.02 7.22 1.53
CA SER A 76 9.18 7.29 0.08
C SER A 76 8.72 5.98 -0.57
N TYR A 77 8.03 6.13 -1.68
CA TYR A 77 7.72 5.08 -2.63
C TYR A 77 8.41 5.38 -3.96
N PHE A 78 8.65 4.34 -4.77
CA PHE A 78 9.31 4.49 -6.06
C PHE A 78 8.46 3.84 -7.15
N MET A 79 7.88 4.68 -8.00
CA MET A 79 7.15 4.24 -9.19
C MET A 79 8.15 3.81 -10.25
N ASP A 80 7.94 2.62 -10.82
CA ASP A 80 8.88 1.99 -11.75
C ASP A 80 9.23 2.86 -12.95
N LEU A 81 8.22 3.30 -13.70
CA LEU A 81 8.37 4.13 -14.88
C LEU A 81 7.26 5.17 -14.96
N LEU A 82 7.64 6.40 -15.30
CA LEU A 82 6.73 7.47 -15.69
C LEU A 82 7.17 8.00 -17.05
N LEU A 83 6.30 7.85 -18.05
CA LEU A 83 6.59 8.16 -19.44
C LEU A 83 5.72 9.32 -19.90
N GLY A 84 6.34 10.36 -20.47
CA GLY A 84 5.66 11.54 -20.99
C GLY A 84 4.80 12.26 -19.95
N HIS A 85 5.24 12.30 -18.67
CA HIS A 85 4.49 12.83 -17.52
C HIS A 85 3.14 12.15 -17.22
N ALA A 86 2.70 11.18 -18.03
CA ALA A 86 1.30 10.81 -18.09
C ALA A 86 1.03 9.31 -18.02
N LEU A 87 2.00 8.48 -18.40
CA LEU A 87 1.84 7.03 -18.41
C LEU A 87 2.74 6.38 -17.36
N MET A 88 2.11 5.90 -16.31
CA MET A 88 2.73 5.07 -15.30
C MET A 88 2.78 3.60 -15.75
N VAL A 89 3.95 2.97 -15.64
CA VAL A 89 4.14 1.55 -15.95
C VAL A 89 4.82 0.85 -14.78
N GLU A 90 4.10 -0.05 -14.13
CA GLU A 90 4.62 -1.01 -13.15
C GLU A 90 5.09 -2.25 -13.90
N ALA A 91 6.39 -2.56 -13.83
CA ALA A 91 6.99 -3.68 -14.54
C ALA A 91 7.33 -4.81 -13.59
N LYS A 92 7.05 -6.06 -14.00
CA LYS A 92 7.41 -7.26 -13.24
C LYS A 92 8.11 -8.28 -14.12
N THR A 93 8.98 -9.08 -13.50
CA THR A 93 9.58 -10.27 -14.11
C THR A 93 9.32 -11.52 -13.27
N VAL A 94 8.04 -11.86 -13.09
CA VAL A 94 7.54 -12.91 -12.19
C VAL A 94 6.80 -14.01 -12.96
N ASP A 95 6.71 -15.23 -12.43
CA ASP A 95 6.00 -16.32 -13.14
C ASP A 95 4.50 -16.03 -13.31
N CYS A 96 3.88 -15.37 -12.34
CA CYS A 96 2.49 -14.93 -12.41
C CYS A 96 2.26 -13.59 -11.71
N LEU A 97 1.35 -12.78 -12.25
CA LEU A 97 0.89 -11.56 -11.60
C LEU A 97 -0.09 -11.92 -10.47
N THR A 98 0.16 -11.37 -9.28
CA THR A 98 -0.68 -11.55 -8.09
C THR A 98 -1.53 -10.29 -7.83
N PRO A 99 -2.61 -10.39 -7.02
CA PRO A 99 -3.36 -9.22 -6.57
C PRO A 99 -2.50 -8.16 -5.86
N ALA A 100 -1.39 -8.57 -5.21
CA ALA A 100 -0.48 -7.65 -4.56
C ALA A 100 0.22 -6.71 -5.56
N HIS A 101 0.54 -7.18 -6.77
CA HIS A 101 1.11 -6.32 -7.81
C HIS A 101 0.11 -5.29 -8.33
N GLU A 102 -1.18 -5.65 -8.44
CA GLU A 102 -2.23 -4.71 -8.80
C GLU A 102 -2.47 -3.68 -7.70
N ALA A 103 -2.54 -4.13 -6.45
CA ALA A 103 -2.69 -3.24 -5.29
C ALA A 103 -1.53 -2.24 -5.19
N GLN A 104 -0.30 -2.67 -5.49
CA GLN A 104 0.86 -1.77 -5.59
C GLN A 104 0.67 -0.72 -6.69
N ALA A 105 0.25 -1.12 -7.90
CA ALA A 105 0.01 -0.20 -8.99
C ALA A 105 -1.12 0.79 -8.68
N ILE A 106 -2.23 0.33 -8.11
CA ILE A 106 -3.36 1.18 -7.67
C ILE A 106 -2.88 2.17 -6.60
N ASN A 107 -2.08 1.73 -5.63
CA ASN A 107 -1.54 2.62 -4.60
C ASN A 107 -0.76 3.78 -5.22
N TYR A 108 0.07 3.53 -6.24
CA TYR A 108 0.75 4.61 -6.95
C TYR A 108 -0.20 5.56 -7.67
N LEU A 109 -1.24 5.05 -8.34
CA LEU A 109 -2.26 5.91 -8.96
C LEU A 109 -2.95 6.83 -7.93
N LEU A 110 -3.31 6.28 -6.77
CA LEU A 110 -3.96 7.05 -5.70
C LEU A 110 -3.04 8.12 -5.10
N LEU A 111 -1.75 7.80 -4.96
CA LEU A 111 -0.76 8.73 -4.40
C LEU A 111 -0.41 9.88 -5.35
N THR A 112 -0.32 9.60 -6.66
CA THR A 112 0.01 10.63 -7.65
C THR A 112 -1.20 11.35 -8.22
N GLY A 113 -2.42 10.90 -7.90
CA GLY A 113 -3.67 11.43 -8.47
C GLY A 113 -3.93 10.98 -9.92
N MET A 114 -3.14 10.06 -10.45
CA MET A 114 -3.34 9.48 -11.77
C MET A 114 -4.57 8.56 -11.78
N ARG A 115 -5.25 8.46 -12.92
CA ARG A 115 -6.46 7.62 -13.08
C ARG A 115 -6.18 6.26 -13.70
N HIS A 116 -5.11 6.16 -14.47
CA HIS A 116 -4.81 5.01 -15.31
C HIS A 116 -3.32 4.68 -15.30
N GLY A 117 -2.99 3.40 -15.38
CA GLY A 117 -1.62 2.89 -15.46
C GLY A 117 -1.56 1.51 -16.10
N LEU A 118 -0.35 1.05 -16.38
CA LEU A 118 -0.07 -0.28 -16.90
C LEU A 118 0.66 -1.13 -15.88
N LEU A 119 0.18 -2.35 -15.68
CA LEU A 119 0.95 -3.41 -15.04
C LEU A 119 1.38 -4.42 -16.10
N VAL A 120 2.68 -4.65 -16.26
CA VAL A 120 3.22 -5.56 -17.26
C VAL A 120 4.08 -6.65 -16.63
N ASN A 121 4.01 -7.86 -17.18
CA ASN A 121 4.90 -8.97 -16.83
C ASN A 121 5.72 -9.41 -18.04
N LEU A 122 7.04 -9.42 -17.86
CA LEU A 122 8.02 -9.66 -18.90
C LEU A 122 8.69 -11.04 -18.79
N ARG A 123 8.42 -11.81 -17.74
CA ARG A 123 8.99 -13.16 -17.52
C ARG A 123 8.32 -14.23 -18.38
N THR A 124 7.05 -14.06 -18.68
CA THR A 124 6.24 -15.05 -19.39
C THR A 124 6.62 -15.15 -20.87
N PRO A 125 6.30 -16.26 -21.57
CA PRO A 125 6.61 -16.42 -23.00
C PRO A 125 6.01 -15.34 -23.91
N ARG A 126 4.91 -14.72 -23.46
CA ARG A 126 4.34 -13.50 -24.06
C ARG A 126 4.22 -12.46 -22.96
N VAL A 127 4.43 -11.18 -23.28
CA VAL A 127 4.17 -10.10 -22.32
C VAL A 127 2.71 -10.16 -21.87
N GLN A 128 2.50 -10.26 -20.56
CA GLN A 128 1.17 -10.06 -19.98
C GLN A 128 1.01 -8.58 -19.65
N LYS A 129 -0.19 -8.04 -19.89
CA LYS A 129 -0.52 -6.66 -19.54
C LYS A 129 -1.88 -6.61 -18.84
N ARG A 130 -2.00 -5.72 -17.86
CA ARG A 130 -3.26 -5.34 -17.23
C ARG A 130 -3.36 -3.82 -17.23
N PHE A 131 -4.52 -3.32 -17.66
CA PHE A 131 -4.84 -1.90 -17.50
C PHE A 131 -5.36 -1.71 -16.08
N ILE A 132 -4.66 -0.88 -15.31
CA ILE A 132 -5.03 -0.56 -13.94
C ILE A 132 -5.69 0.81 -13.96
N SER A 133 -6.83 0.94 -13.29
CA SER A 133 -7.55 2.20 -13.24
C SER A 133 -8.22 2.41 -11.90
N THR A 134 -8.34 3.67 -11.51
CA THR A 134 -9.08 4.09 -10.33
C THR A 134 -9.95 5.29 -10.66
N ASN A 135 -11.18 5.28 -10.14
CA ASN A 135 -12.09 6.43 -10.18
C ASN A 135 -12.02 7.26 -8.90
N LEU A 136 -11.17 6.87 -7.95
CA LEU A 136 -10.98 7.58 -6.69
C LEU A 136 -9.97 8.72 -6.87
N ASP A 137 -10.35 9.92 -6.47
CA ASP A 137 -9.44 11.04 -6.26
C ASP A 137 -9.24 11.28 -4.78
N SER A 138 -8.40 12.28 -4.46
CA SER A 138 -8.20 12.71 -3.08
C SER A 138 -9.52 12.99 -2.37
N ALA A 139 -10.43 13.77 -2.97
CA ALA A 139 -11.70 14.11 -2.33
C ALA A 139 -12.55 12.85 -2.03
N ALA A 140 -12.58 11.87 -2.93
CA ALA A 140 -13.27 10.60 -2.70
C ALA A 140 -12.67 9.83 -1.54
N ARG A 141 -11.35 9.77 -1.42
CA ARG A 141 -10.66 9.06 -0.34
C ARG A 141 -10.89 9.69 1.04
N HIS A 142 -11.24 10.97 1.12
CA HIS A 142 -11.56 11.64 2.39
C HIS A 142 -13.06 11.60 2.72
N ARG A 143 -13.91 11.02 1.85
CA ARG A 143 -15.32 10.77 2.15
C ARG A 143 -15.47 9.35 2.71
N PHE A 144 -15.26 9.18 4.00
CA PHE A 144 -15.43 7.91 4.70
C PHE A 144 -16.24 8.09 5.97
N ALA A 145 -16.78 6.99 6.49
CA ALA A 145 -17.43 6.91 7.78
C ALA A 145 -16.58 6.07 8.74
N VAL A 146 -16.61 6.41 10.03
CA VAL A 146 -15.98 5.62 11.09
C VAL A 146 -17.07 4.99 11.95
N ASP A 147 -17.17 3.65 11.92
CA ASP A 147 -17.94 2.89 12.90
C ASP A 147 -17.03 2.47 14.06
N ALA A 148 -17.15 3.21 15.16
CA ALA A 148 -16.45 2.95 16.41
C ALA A 148 -17.37 2.44 17.52
N LYS A 149 -18.58 1.93 17.20
CA LYS A 149 -19.55 1.47 18.23
C LYS A 149 -19.00 0.38 19.15
N ARG A 150 -18.07 -0.42 18.64
CA ARG A 150 -17.42 -1.53 19.36
C ARG A 150 -16.06 -1.16 19.94
N TRP A 151 -15.62 0.08 19.74
CA TRP A 151 -14.36 0.58 20.28
C TRP A 151 -14.56 1.10 21.70
N ARG A 152 -13.62 0.79 22.59
CA ARG A 152 -13.59 1.20 23.98
C ARG A 152 -12.18 1.68 24.35
N ALA A 153 -12.12 2.78 25.11
CA ALA A 153 -10.88 3.25 25.70
C ALA A 153 -10.49 2.30 26.85
N VAL A 154 -9.38 1.57 26.70
CA VAL A 154 -8.88 0.62 27.72
C VAL A 154 -7.71 1.19 28.54
N ASN A 155 -6.99 2.16 27.96
CA ASN A 155 -5.90 2.92 28.58
C ASN A 155 -5.61 4.19 27.75
N ASP A 156 -4.78 5.09 28.28
CA ASP A 156 -4.40 6.34 27.57
C ASP A 156 -3.74 6.07 26.22
N ALA A 157 -2.98 4.97 26.10
CA ALA A 157 -2.35 4.58 24.85
C ALA A 157 -3.37 4.20 23.77
N SER A 158 -4.47 3.56 24.13
CA SER A 158 -5.55 3.21 23.20
C SER A 158 -6.23 4.45 22.64
N VAL A 159 -6.52 5.44 23.50
CA VAL A 159 -7.07 6.74 23.08
C VAL A 159 -6.12 7.42 22.10
N ARG A 160 -4.84 7.54 22.47
CA ARG A 160 -3.81 8.13 21.61
C ARG A 160 -3.63 7.38 20.28
N SER A 161 -3.69 6.05 20.30
CA SER A 161 -3.55 5.23 19.09
C SER A 161 -4.70 5.49 18.11
N ARG A 162 -5.92 5.68 18.62
CA ARG A 162 -7.07 6.06 17.82
C ARG A 162 -6.92 7.45 17.24
N GLU A 163 -6.57 8.45 18.07
CA GLU A 163 -6.31 9.83 17.61
C GLU A 163 -5.28 9.87 16.49
N VAL A 164 -4.18 9.11 16.63
CA VAL A 164 -3.15 9.00 15.59
C VAL A 164 -3.70 8.40 14.30
N VAL A 165 -4.51 7.34 14.36
CA VAL A 165 -5.08 6.74 13.16
C VAL A 165 -6.12 7.67 12.52
N GLU A 166 -6.96 8.35 13.30
CA GLU A 166 -7.91 9.36 12.80
C GLU A 166 -7.16 10.52 12.12
N ASP A 167 -6.13 11.08 12.75
CA ASP A 167 -5.27 12.13 12.15
C ASP A 167 -4.62 11.68 10.82
N LEU A 168 -4.19 10.41 10.72
CA LEU A 168 -3.63 9.86 9.49
C LEU A 168 -4.70 9.70 8.40
N LEU A 169 -5.93 9.33 8.77
CA LEU A 169 -7.05 9.21 7.84
C LEU A 169 -7.54 10.59 7.36
N ASP A 170 -7.46 11.62 8.20
CA ASP A 170 -7.79 12.99 7.82
C ASP A 170 -6.77 13.56 6.81
N ASP A 171 -5.49 13.23 6.93
CA ASP A 171 -4.44 13.70 6.02
C ASP A 171 -4.33 12.87 4.73
N TRP A 172 -4.48 11.55 4.83
CA TRP A 172 -4.22 10.64 3.71
C TRP A 172 -5.49 10.04 3.11
N GLY A 173 -6.65 10.11 3.77
CA GLY A 173 -7.86 9.41 3.37
C GLY A 173 -7.76 7.90 3.56
N VAL A 174 -8.69 7.15 2.95
CA VAL A 174 -8.74 5.67 2.89
C VAL A 174 -8.20 5.13 1.55
N PHE A 175 -8.25 3.80 1.34
CA PHE A 175 -7.80 3.04 0.14
C PHE A 175 -6.28 2.90 -0.06
N LEU A 176 -5.43 3.49 0.79
CA LEU A 176 -3.99 3.24 0.74
C LEU A 176 -3.64 1.93 1.46
N ASN A 177 -2.41 1.45 1.24
CA ASN A 177 -1.94 0.20 1.83
C ASN A 177 -1.91 0.27 3.37
N ALA A 178 -2.42 -0.78 4.05
CA ALA A 178 -2.39 -0.90 5.52
C ALA A 178 -0.98 -0.72 6.12
N SER A 179 0.09 -1.14 5.42
CA SER A 179 1.47 -0.97 5.89
C SER A 179 1.85 0.50 6.09
N LEU A 180 1.33 1.41 5.27
CA LEU A 180 1.55 2.85 5.41
C LEU A 180 1.05 3.35 6.77
N TYR A 181 -0.21 3.07 7.10
CA TYR A 181 -0.81 3.48 8.37
C TYR A 181 -0.12 2.81 9.57
N ARG A 182 0.22 1.52 9.47
CA ARG A 182 0.96 0.81 10.55
C ARG A 182 2.31 1.44 10.83
N GLU A 183 3.11 1.70 9.80
CA GLU A 183 4.44 2.30 9.95
C GLU A 183 4.35 3.73 10.51
N ALA A 184 3.39 4.51 10.03
CA ALA A 184 3.15 5.87 10.48
C ALA A 184 2.67 5.91 11.94
N ALA A 185 1.67 5.11 12.28
CA ALA A 185 1.17 5.01 13.64
C ALA A 185 2.25 4.52 14.59
N MET A 186 3.01 3.48 14.21
CA MET A 186 4.16 3.01 14.99
C MET A 186 5.19 4.11 15.22
N TYR A 187 5.48 4.95 14.21
CA TYR A 187 6.43 6.05 14.33
C TYR A 187 5.92 7.17 15.26
N LEU A 188 4.66 7.57 15.10
CA LEU A 188 4.06 8.70 15.82
C LEU A 188 3.75 8.35 17.28
N LEU A 189 3.55 7.07 17.58
CA LEU A 189 3.34 6.58 18.93
C LEU A 189 4.66 6.27 19.67
N LYS A 190 5.84 6.43 19.04
CA LYS A 190 7.13 6.11 19.67
C LYS A 190 7.31 6.81 21.03
N GLY A 191 7.57 5.99 22.04
CA GLY A 191 7.84 6.31 23.45
C GLY A 191 8.43 5.06 24.13
N THR A 192 8.67 5.07 25.44
CA THR A 192 9.35 3.94 26.14
C THR A 192 8.57 2.61 26.16
N GLN A 193 7.31 2.58 25.72
CA GLN A 193 6.44 1.39 25.79
C GLN A 193 5.68 1.05 24.48
N CYS A 194 5.86 1.82 23.41
CA CYS A 194 5.21 1.55 22.11
C CYS A 194 6.23 1.15 21.05
N GLY A 195 5.95 0.07 20.32
CA GLY A 195 6.82 -0.39 19.24
C GLY A 195 6.48 -1.80 18.75
N SER A 196 7.20 -2.23 17.71
CA SER A 196 7.19 -3.62 17.27
C SER A 196 7.94 -4.47 18.31
N VAL A 197 7.22 -5.30 19.04
CA VAL A 197 7.75 -6.14 20.12
C VAL A 197 7.39 -7.59 19.87
N ARG A 198 8.29 -8.50 20.23
CA ARG A 198 8.02 -9.94 20.18
C ARG A 198 7.36 -10.37 21.49
N VAL A 199 6.15 -10.91 21.41
CA VAL A 199 5.44 -11.48 22.56
C VAL A 199 5.48 -13.01 22.52
N PRO A 200 5.53 -13.69 23.66
CA PRO A 200 5.48 -15.15 23.70
C PRO A 200 4.12 -15.67 23.20
N ILE A 201 4.17 -16.78 22.46
CA ILE A 201 3.00 -17.60 22.10
C ILE A 201 2.96 -18.82 23.03
N PHE A 202 1.80 -19.11 23.59
CA PHE A 202 1.58 -20.22 24.51
C PHE A 202 0.63 -21.29 23.94
N ASP A 203 0.97 -22.55 24.18
CA ASP A 203 0.07 -23.71 24.06
C ASP A 203 -0.08 -24.34 25.46
N GLY A 204 -1.16 -23.97 26.16
CA GLY A 204 -1.27 -24.19 27.60
C GLY A 204 -0.12 -23.50 28.35
N ASP A 205 0.62 -24.27 29.15
CA ASP A 205 1.77 -23.77 29.92
C ASP A 205 3.08 -23.75 29.10
N LEU A 206 3.08 -24.30 27.87
CA LEU A 206 4.26 -24.35 27.02
C LEU A 206 4.40 -23.07 26.20
N GLN A 207 5.52 -22.36 26.35
CA GLN A 207 5.88 -21.29 25.42
C GLN A 207 6.36 -21.90 24.08
N ALA A 208 5.49 -21.86 23.07
CA ALA A 208 5.74 -22.43 21.74
C ALA A 208 6.69 -21.58 20.88
N GLY A 209 6.74 -20.27 21.13
CA GLY A 209 7.59 -19.37 20.36
C GLY A 209 7.36 -17.89 20.66
N MET A 210 7.75 -17.03 19.72
CA MET A 210 7.63 -15.58 19.82
C MET A 210 6.97 -15.03 18.54
N HIS A 211 6.03 -14.10 18.69
CA HIS A 211 5.30 -13.46 17.59
C HIS A 211 5.43 -11.94 17.65
N ASP A 212 5.56 -11.30 16.49
CA ASP A 212 5.73 -9.85 16.41
C ASP A 212 4.37 -9.16 16.46
N VAL A 213 4.22 -8.23 17.38
CA VAL A 213 3.02 -7.40 17.53
C VAL A 213 3.40 -5.93 17.64
N LEU A 214 2.50 -5.06 17.21
CA LEU A 214 2.63 -3.63 17.46
C LEU A 214 2.00 -3.31 18.81
N LEU A 215 2.83 -3.24 19.86
CA LEU A 215 2.39 -2.82 21.19
C LEU A 215 2.21 -1.32 21.23
N ILE A 216 1.09 -0.89 21.82
CA ILE A 216 0.84 0.52 22.17
C ILE A 216 0.94 0.74 23.69
N ASP A 217 0.79 -0.32 24.47
CA ASP A 217 1.00 -0.39 25.92
C ASP A 217 1.43 -1.82 26.32
N ARG A 218 1.81 -2.07 27.59
CA ARG A 218 2.37 -3.35 28.07
C ARG A 218 1.55 -4.59 27.71
N GLU A 219 0.22 -4.50 27.77
CA GLU A 219 -0.70 -5.62 27.52
C GLU A 219 -1.68 -5.33 26.38
N THR A 220 -1.48 -4.22 25.64
CA THR A 220 -2.38 -3.80 24.55
C THR A 220 -1.62 -3.69 23.23
N ALA A 221 -2.08 -4.45 22.24
CA ALA A 221 -1.59 -4.36 20.87
C ALA A 221 -2.53 -3.54 19.99
N MET A 222 -2.01 -3.03 18.87
CA MET A 222 -2.75 -2.40 17.80
C MET A 222 -2.64 -3.25 16.53
N PHE A 223 -3.74 -3.37 15.81
CA PHE A 223 -3.78 -4.03 14.50
C PHE A 223 -4.48 -3.14 13.48
N ILE A 224 -3.88 -2.96 12.30
CA ILE A 224 -4.47 -2.19 11.20
C ILE A 224 -4.50 -3.04 9.94
N SER A 225 -5.69 -3.16 9.35
CA SER A 225 -5.96 -3.91 8.12
C SER A 225 -6.76 -3.08 7.10
N THR A 226 -6.87 -3.58 5.87
CA THR A 226 -7.66 -2.99 4.77
C THR A 226 -8.52 -4.09 4.12
N LEU A 227 -9.16 -4.92 4.95
CA LEU A 227 -9.94 -6.08 4.50
C LEU A 227 -11.30 -5.64 3.98
N THR A 228 -11.65 -6.13 2.78
CA THR A 228 -12.97 -5.93 2.14
C THR A 228 -13.88 -7.15 2.29
N ASP A 229 -13.28 -8.31 2.53
CA ASP A 229 -13.89 -9.60 2.81
C ASP A 229 -13.15 -10.28 3.98
N GLY A 230 -13.68 -11.38 4.49
CA GLY A 230 -13.02 -12.12 5.57
C GLY A 230 -12.91 -11.36 6.90
N ILE A 231 -13.70 -10.31 7.11
CA ILE A 231 -13.59 -9.40 8.26
C ILE A 231 -13.92 -10.15 9.56
N THR A 232 -15.01 -10.92 9.58
CA THR A 232 -15.42 -11.73 10.74
C THR A 232 -14.37 -12.78 11.07
N GLU A 233 -13.83 -13.44 10.05
CA GLU A 233 -12.79 -14.46 10.17
C GLU A 233 -11.51 -13.86 10.74
N MET A 234 -11.09 -12.67 10.27
CA MET A 234 -9.95 -11.95 10.83
C MET A 234 -10.17 -11.60 12.30
N GLU A 235 -11.36 -11.14 12.67
CA GLU A 235 -11.69 -10.85 14.06
C GLU A 235 -11.53 -12.09 14.95
N GLU A 236 -12.03 -13.24 14.49
CA GLU A 236 -11.86 -14.51 15.18
C GLU A 236 -10.38 -14.90 15.31
N GLN A 237 -9.57 -14.70 14.26
CA GLN A 237 -8.13 -14.96 14.32
C GLN A 237 -7.42 -14.06 15.34
N LEU A 238 -7.77 -12.77 15.39
CA LEU A 238 -7.20 -11.83 16.37
C LEU A 238 -7.60 -12.21 17.81
N LYS A 239 -8.84 -12.65 18.02
CA LYS A 239 -9.28 -13.17 19.33
C LYS A 239 -8.55 -14.45 19.72
N ARG A 240 -8.34 -15.38 18.78
CA ARG A 240 -7.53 -16.59 19.04
C ARG A 240 -6.09 -16.23 19.36
N LEU A 241 -5.50 -15.25 18.66
CA LEU A 241 -4.16 -14.75 18.98
C LEU A 241 -4.09 -14.21 20.42
N LEU A 242 -5.10 -13.47 20.89
CA LEU A 242 -5.19 -13.03 22.29
C LEU A 242 -5.13 -14.21 23.26
N CYS A 243 -5.93 -15.26 23.03
CA CYS A 243 -5.95 -16.45 23.90
C CYS A 243 -4.58 -17.15 24.04
N HIS A 244 -3.69 -16.98 23.07
CA HIS A 244 -2.38 -17.62 23.03
C HIS A 244 -1.22 -16.66 23.34
N THR A 245 -1.48 -15.45 23.84
CA THR A 245 -0.46 -14.45 24.19
C THR A 245 -0.67 -13.94 25.61
N SER A 246 0.29 -13.17 26.13
CA SER A 246 0.11 -12.41 27.38
C SER A 246 -0.66 -11.10 27.19
N LEU A 247 -1.21 -10.84 25.99
CA LEU A 247 -1.97 -9.63 25.70
C LEU A 247 -3.37 -9.74 26.27
N ARG A 248 -3.89 -8.62 26.79
CA ARG A 248 -5.28 -8.52 27.24
C ARG A 248 -6.21 -7.94 26.18
N CYS A 249 -5.65 -7.12 25.28
CA CYS A 249 -6.44 -6.34 24.35
C CYS A 249 -5.72 -6.17 23.00
N ILE A 250 -6.51 -6.22 21.92
CA ILE A 250 -6.13 -5.71 20.59
C ILE A 250 -7.08 -4.57 20.22
N GLN A 251 -6.52 -3.39 19.99
CA GLN A 251 -7.22 -2.28 19.32
C GLN A 251 -7.11 -2.48 17.82
N TRP A 252 -8.22 -2.89 17.19
CA TRP A 252 -8.26 -3.20 15.76
C TRP A 252 -8.92 -2.07 14.98
N THR A 253 -8.25 -1.59 13.94
CA THR A 253 -8.81 -0.71 12.91
C THR A 253 -8.79 -1.40 11.55
N ASN A 254 -9.96 -1.59 10.94
CA ASN A 254 -10.08 -2.08 9.58
C ASN A 254 -10.51 -0.95 8.64
N LEU A 255 -9.65 -0.61 7.69
CA LEU A 255 -9.90 0.40 6.65
C LEU A 255 -10.58 -0.26 5.44
N ASN A 256 -11.86 -0.59 5.57
CA ASN A 256 -12.63 -1.21 4.49
C ASN A 256 -13.19 -0.12 3.55
N HIS A 257 -12.41 0.28 2.55
CA HIS A 257 -12.85 1.31 1.60
C HIS A 257 -13.37 2.56 2.33
N HIS A 258 -14.62 2.97 2.10
CA HIS A 258 -15.24 4.13 2.73
C HIS A 258 -15.77 3.85 4.15
N ASP A 259 -15.73 2.61 4.61
CA ASP A 259 -16.24 2.17 5.91
C ASP A 259 -15.08 1.76 6.82
N VAL A 260 -14.63 2.70 7.65
CA VAL A 260 -13.59 2.44 8.66
C VAL A 260 -14.25 1.83 9.89
N GLN A 261 -13.79 0.65 10.31
CA GLN A 261 -14.29 -0.02 11.50
C GLN A 261 -13.22 0.00 12.59
N MET A 262 -13.60 0.40 13.80
CA MET A 262 -12.75 0.36 14.98
C MET A 262 -13.39 -0.50 16.06
N ALA A 263 -12.63 -1.44 16.60
CA ALA A 263 -13.11 -2.36 17.62
C ALA A 263 -12.02 -2.65 18.66
N THR A 264 -12.46 -2.83 19.90
CA THR A 264 -11.62 -3.34 20.98
C THR A 264 -11.91 -4.82 21.17
N LEU A 265 -10.90 -5.64 20.95
CA LEU A 265 -10.97 -7.10 21.11
C LEU A 265 -10.32 -7.46 22.44
N GLU A 266 -11.07 -8.14 23.29
CA GLU A 266 -10.65 -8.62 24.61
C GLU A 266 -10.96 -10.11 24.71
N TYR A 267 -10.28 -10.80 25.64
CA TYR A 267 -10.62 -12.15 26.07
C TYR A 267 -11.75 -12.13 27.11
#